data_AF-A0ABD0RU31-F1
#
_entry.id   AF-A0ABD0RU31-F1
#
_cell.length_a   1.000
_cell.length_b   1.000
_cell.length_c   1.000
_cell.angle_alpha   90.00
_cell.angle_beta   90.00
_cell.angle_gamma   90.00
#
_symmetry.space_group_name_H-M   'P 1'
#
loop_
_entity.id
_entity.type
_entity.pdbx_description
1 polymer ?
#
loop_
_entity_poly.entity_id
_entity_poly.type
_entity_poly.pdbx_seq_one_letter_code
_entity_poly.pdbx_strand_id
1 'polypeptide(L)' 'YDFVQVFDGVDENAFSPGRFCGKIAPSPIISSGNSLLIKFTSDYESTGAGFSIRYEIHRT' A
#
# COMPACT_ATOMS: atom_id res chain seq x y z
N TYR A 1 -1.41 9.38 12.78
CA TYR A 1 -2.57 8.88 12.03
C TYR A 1 -2.19 7.64 11.28
N ASP A 2 -3.11 6.70 11.19
CA ASP A 2 -2.91 5.42 10.50
C ASP A 2 -2.98 5.56 8.97
N PHE A 3 -2.09 4.85 8.26
CA PHE A 3 -2.14 4.75 6.80
C PHE A 3 -1.41 3.52 6.26
N VAL A 4 -1.77 3.13 5.04
CA VAL A 4 -1.03 2.18 4.20
C VAL A 4 -0.34 2.96 3.09
N GLN A 5 0.96 2.75 2.90
CA GLN A 5 1.72 3.33 1.81
C GLN A 5 2.28 2.21 0.93
N VAL A 6 2.23 2.42 -0.39
CA VAL A 6 2.75 1.47 -1.38
C VAL A 6 3.94 2.12 -2.07
N PHE A 7 5.01 1.35 -2.28
CA PHE A 7 6.19 1.73 -3.03
C PHE A 7 6.40 0.76 -4.19
N ASP A 8 6.66 1.29 -5.39
CA ASP A 8 6.89 0.56 -6.62
C ASP A 8 8.36 0.11 -6.72
N GLY A 9 8.73 -0.81 -5.83
CA GLY A 9 10.09 -1.35 -5.70
C GLY A 9 10.27 -2.20 -4.45
N VAL A 10 11.53 -2.50 -4.11
CA VAL A 10 11.89 -3.41 -3.01
C VAL A 10 12.03 -2.72 -1.64
N ASP A 11 12.17 -1.39 -1.63
CA ASP A 11 12.39 -0.60 -0.42
C ASP A 11 11.66 0.76 -0.47
N GLU A 12 11.80 1.54 0.61
CA GLU A 12 11.13 2.85 0.77
C GLU A 12 11.76 3.98 -0.07
N ASN A 13 12.87 3.73 -0.78
CA ASN A 13 13.47 4.70 -1.70
C ASN A 13 12.80 4.68 -3.08
N ALA A 14 11.98 3.66 -3.36
CA ALA A 14 11.25 3.54 -4.61
C ALA A 14 10.12 4.56 -4.74
N PHE A 15 9.61 4.74 -5.97
CA PHE A 15 8.49 5.64 -6.23
C PHE A 15 7.24 5.19 -5.46
N SER A 16 6.58 6.12 -4.76
CA SER A 16 5.37 5.82 -4.00
C SER A 16 4.12 6.30 -4.77
N PRO A 17 3.32 5.41 -5.38
CA PRO A 17 2.06 5.79 -6.01
C PRO A 17 1.07 6.48 -5.05
N GLY A 18 1.18 6.23 -3.74
CA GLY A 18 0.40 7.00 -2.77
C GLY A 18 0.40 6.44 -1.36
N ARG A 19 -0.18 7.26 -0.48
CA ARG A 19 -0.55 6.93 0.89
C ARG A 19 -2.07 6.90 1.00
N PHE A 20 -2.60 5.86 1.61
CA PHE A 20 -4.03 5.56 1.67
C PHE A 20 -4.50 5.49 3.12
N CYS A 21 -5.55 6.24 3.43
CA CYS A 21 -6.23 6.25 4.72
C CYS A 21 -7.73 6.53 4.53
N GLY A 22 -8.52 6.38 5.60
CA GLY A 22 -9.97 6.53 5.55
C GLY A 22 -10.69 5.24 5.16
N LYS A 23 -11.88 5.38 4.57
CA LYS A 23 -12.81 4.25 4.34
C LYS A 23 -12.89 3.79 2.89
N ILE A 24 -12.15 4.42 1.98
CA ILE A 24 -12.20 4.14 0.55
C ILE A 24 -10.92 3.41 0.16
N ALA A 25 -11.06 2.20 -0.39
CA ALA A 25 -9.94 1.45 -0.94
C ALA A 25 -9.44 2.10 -2.24
N PRO A 26 -8.13 2.09 -2.52
CA PRO A 26 -7.59 2.61 -3.77
C PRO A 26 -7.95 1.70 -4.95
N SER A 27 -7.82 2.26 -6.17
CA SER A 27 -7.81 1.46 -7.39
C SER A 27 -6.66 0.44 -7.38
N PRO A 28 -6.77 -0.67 -8.14
CA PRO A 28 -5.67 -1.62 -8.27
C PRO A 28 -4.36 -0.94 -8.67
N ILE A 29 -3.28 -1.32 -7.98
CA ILE A 29 -1.92 -0.83 -8.25
C ILE A 29 -1.17 -1.93 -8.97
N ILE A 30 -0.63 -1.60 -10.14
CA ILE A 30 0.20 -2.49 -10.96
C ILE A 30 1.64 -2.02 -10.81
N SER A 31 2.55 -2.92 -10.43
CA SER A 31 3.97 -2.59 -10.36
C SER A 31 4.54 -2.31 -11.75
N SER A 32 5.46 -1.35 -11.84
CA SER A 32 6.26 -1.18 -13.05
C SER A 32 7.30 -2.29 -13.22
N GLY A 33 7.71 -2.90 -12.10
CA GLY A 33 8.63 -4.04 -12.06
C GLY A 33 8.00 -5.31 -11.46
N ASN A 34 8.83 -6.13 -10.83
CA ASN A 34 8.45 -7.41 -10.22
C ASN A 34 8.32 -7.31 -8.68
N SER A 35 8.24 -6.11 -8.11
CA SER A 35 8.22 -5.91 -6.66
C SER A 35 7.37 -4.70 -6.28
N LEU A 36 6.62 -4.84 -5.20
CA LEU A 36 5.99 -3.75 -4.46
C LEU A 36 6.34 -3.92 -2.98
N LEU A 37 6.59 -2.82 -2.29
CA LEU A 37 6.65 -2.76 -0.83
C LEU A 37 5.36 -2.13 -0.31
N ILE A 38 4.71 -2.80 0.65
CA ILE A 38 3.51 -2.31 1.33
C ILE A 38 3.88 -2.04 2.79
N LYS A 39 3.79 -0.78 3.21
CA LYS A 39 4.10 -0.33 4.56
C LYS A 39 2.84 0.14 5.26
N PHE A 40 2.49 -0.52 6.36
CA PHE A 40 1.47 -0.04 7.29
C PHE A 40 2.13 0.74 8.41
N THR A 41 1.61 1.94 8.71
CA THR A 41 2.04 2.77 9.84
C THR A 41 0.82 3.09 10.68
N SER A 42 0.94 2.90 12.00
CA SER A 42 -0.12 3.19 12.96
C SER A 42 0.42 4.01 14.14
N ASP A 43 -0.45 4.74 14.82
CA ASP A 43 -0.12 5.45 16.06
C ASP A 43 -0.73 4.76 17.30
N TYR A 44 -0.70 5.43 18.45
CA TYR A 44 -1.24 4.91 19.71
C TYR A 44 -2.73 5.26 19.91
N GLU A 45 -3.36 5.96 18.98
CA GLU A 45 -4.73 6.45 19.10
C GLU A 45 -5.76 5.42 18.61
N SER A 46 -6.98 5.87 18.29
CA SER A 46 -8.12 5.01 17.98
C SER A 46 -7.87 4.14 16.75
N THR A 47 -8.16 2.83 16.85
CA THR A 47 -7.94 1.86 15.77
C THR A 47 -9.19 1.69 14.90
N GLY A 48 -8.98 1.32 13.62
CA GLY A 48 -10.04 0.98 12.67
C GLY A 48 -10.11 -0.51 12.34
N ALA A 49 -10.95 -0.88 11.37
CA ALA A 49 -11.06 -2.26 10.87
C ALA A 49 -9.81 -2.77 10.12
N GLY A 50 -8.87 -1.87 9.79
CA GLY A 50 -7.65 -2.20 9.07
C GLY A 50 -7.85 -2.28 7.55
N PHE A 51 -7.02 -3.09 6.89
CA PHE A 51 -7.02 -3.28 5.44
C PHE A 51 -6.86 -4.76 5.09
N SER A 52 -7.32 -5.12 3.89
CA SER A 52 -7.08 -6.43 3.29
C SER A 52 -6.72 -6.24 1.82
N ILE A 53 -5.75 -7.00 1.35
CA ILE A 53 -5.27 -6.96 -0.03
C ILE A 53 -5.19 -8.36 -0.59
N ARG A 54 -5.41 -8.46 -1.90
CA ARG A 54 -5.07 -9.62 -2.71
C ARG A 54 -4.03 -9.18 -3.71
N TYR A 55 -2.97 -9.99 -3.87
CA TYR A 55 -1.94 -9.77 -4.88
C TYR A 55 -1.90 -10.97 -5.82
N GLU A 56 -1.54 -10.70 -7.07
CA GLU A 56 -1.30 -11.70 -8.10
C GLU A 56 -0.29 -11.17 -9.11
N ILE A 57 0.36 -12.08 -9.84
CA ILE A 57 1.29 -11.67 -10.91
C ILE A 57 0.46 -11.12 -12.05
N HIS A 58 0.66 -9.86 -12.40
CA HIS A 58 0.07 -9.26 -13.59
C HIS A 58 0.78 -9.80 -14.83
N ARG A 59 0.07 -10.56 -15.66
CA ARG A 59 0.56 -11.04 -16.95
C ARG A 59 0.00 -10.14 -18.04
N THR A 60 0.88 -9.37 -18.67
CA THR A 60 0.59 -8.64 -19.92
C THR A 60 0.64 -9.57 -21.13
#